data_AF-A0A1F4GDU0-F1
#
_entry.id   AF-A0A1F4GDU0-F1
#
_cell.length_a   1.000
_cell.length_b   1.000
_cell.length_c   1.000
_cell.angle_alpha   90.00
_cell.angle_beta   90.00
_cell.angle_gamma   90.00
#
_symmetry.space_group_name_H-M   'P 1'
#
loop_
_entity.id
_entity.type
_entity.pdbx_description
1 polymer ?
#
loop_
_entity_poly.entity_id
_entity_poly.type
_entity_poly.pdbx_seq_one_letter_code
_entity_poly.pdbx_strand_id
1 'polypeptide(L)' 'MRLEKVGVIAGFLLGLALAVGWVGSSLADLGVPAWLEFAAAALTVAVTTRLGLSMAASLSRKLAA' A
#
# COMPACT_ATOMS: atom_id res chain seq x y z
N MET A 1 -10.97 -15.56 -4.34
CA MET A 1 -10.11 -15.37 -5.53
C MET A 1 -10.33 -14.06 -6.28
N ARG A 2 -11.49 -13.75 -6.90
CA ARG A 2 -11.65 -12.49 -7.67
C ARG A 2 -11.55 -11.23 -6.78
N LEU A 3 -12.24 -11.22 -5.64
CA LEU A 3 -12.26 -10.06 -4.72
C LEU A 3 -10.89 -9.78 -4.09
N GLU A 4 -10.16 -10.81 -3.70
CA GLU A 4 -8.80 -10.69 -3.15
C GLU A 4 -7.84 -10.05 -4.16
N LYS A 5 -7.93 -10.45 -5.44
CA LYS A 5 -7.11 -9.88 -6.50
C LYS A 5 -7.38 -8.38 -6.69
N VAL A 6 -8.65 -7.98 -6.63
CA VAL A 6 -9.05 -6.57 -6.69
C VAL A 6 -8.54 -5.82 -5.45
N GLY A 7 -8.62 -6.41 -4.26
CA GLY A 7 -8.09 -5.84 -3.02
C GLY A 7 -6.57 -5.61 -3.05
N VAL A 8 -5.81 -6.56 -3.60
CA VAL A 8 -4.35 -6.42 -3.82
C VAL A 8 -4.07 -5.24 -4.74
N ILE A 9 -4.71 -5.21 -5.91
CA ILE A 9 -4.47 -4.18 -6.93
C ILE A 9 -4.83 -2.79 -6.37
N ALA A 10 -5.98 -2.67 -5.71
CA ALA A 10 -6.41 -1.42 -5.09
C ALA A 10 -5.43 -0.97 -3.99
N GLY A 11 -5.02 -1.88 -3.11
CA GLY A 11 -4.07 -1.58 -2.03
C GLY A 11 -2.67 -1.23 -2.53
N PHE A 12 -2.21 -1.86 -3.62
CA PHE A 12 -0.95 -1.53 -4.27
C PHE A 12 -1.00 -0.16 -4.94
N LEU A 13 -2.04 0.14 -5.72
CA LEU A 13 -2.18 1.43 -6.42
C LEU A 13 -2.26 2.61 -5.45
N LEU A 14 -3.05 2.46 -4.37
CA LEU A 14 -3.09 3.44 -3.29
C LEU A 14 -1.73 3.59 -2.59
N GLY A 15 -1.07 2.46 -2.31
CA GLY A 15 0.27 2.44 -1.73
C GLY A 15 1.28 3.18 -2.56
N LEU A 16 1.28 2.95 -3.87
CA LEU A 16 2.20 3.58 -4.81
C LEU A 16 1.95 5.09 -4.87
N ALA A 17 0.70 5.53 -4.94
CA ALA A 17 0.35 6.95 -4.91
C ALA A 17 0.82 7.63 -3.61
N LEU A 18 0.64 6.98 -2.45
CA LEU A 18 1.11 7.49 -1.17
C LEU A 18 2.64 7.51 -1.08
N ALA A 19 3.30 6.45 -1.55
CA ALA A 19 4.75 6.34 -1.54
C ALA A 19 5.41 7.43 -2.40
N VAL A 20 4.91 7.66 -3.61
CA VAL A 20 5.46 8.66 -4.54
C VAL A 20 5.05 10.08 -4.14
N GLY A 21 3.78 10.30 -3.82
CA GLY A 21 3.24 11.63 -3.60
C GLY A 21 3.59 12.23 -2.25
N TRP A 22 3.60 11.40 -1.19
CA TRP A 22 3.70 11.92 0.18
C TRP A 22 4.97 11.47 0.89
N VAL A 23 5.32 10.17 0.83
CA VAL A 23 6.49 9.65 1.52
C VAL A 23 7.78 10.15 0.86
N GLY A 24 7.87 10.03 -0.47
CA GLY A 24 9.04 10.48 -1.23
C GLY A 24 9.29 11.98 -1.08
N SER A 25 8.26 12.82 -1.21
CA SER A 25 8.38 14.27 -1.04
C SER A 25 8.77 14.65 0.39
N SER A 26 8.12 14.08 1.40
CA SER A 26 8.43 14.39 2.81
C SER A 26 9.84 13.95 3.22
N LEU A 27 10.32 12.79 2.75
CA LEU A 27 11.67 12.34 3.08
C LEU A 27 12.75 13.13 2.33
N ALA A 28 12.48 13.53 1.08
CA ALA A 28 13.37 14.40 0.32
C ALA A 28 13.52 15.77 1.00
N ASP A 29 12.42 16.35 1.50
CA ASP A 29 12.42 17.62 2.24
C ASP A 29 13.22 17.54 3.55
N LEU A 30 13.31 16.35 4.15
CA LEU A 30 14.09 16.08 5.37
C LEU A 30 15.56 15.75 5.10
N GLY A 31 15.99 15.71 3.83
CA GLY A 31 17.37 15.40 3.44
C GLY A 31 17.79 13.97 3.78
N VAL A 32 16.84 13.04 3.80
CA VAL A 32 17.07 11.65 4.17
C VAL A 32 17.83 10.92 3.05
N PRO A 33 18.76 10.00 3.37
CA PRO A 33 19.47 9.24 2.33
C PRO A 33 18.54 8.34 1.49
N ALA A 34 18.81 8.27 0.19
CA ALA A 34 17.95 7.62 -0.82
C ALA A 34 17.61 6.15 -0.55
N TRP A 35 18.49 5.39 0.12
CA TRP A 35 18.21 4.01 0.48
C TRP A 35 17.08 3.89 1.52
N LEU A 36 16.96 4.88 2.41
CA LEU A 36 15.90 4.93 3.42
C LEU A 36 14.59 5.40 2.81
N GLU A 37 14.64 6.33 1.85
CA GLU A 37 13.49 6.71 1.02
C GLU A 37 12.89 5.51 0.30
N PHE A 38 13.75 4.72 -0.36
CA PHE A 38 13.32 3.51 -1.03
C PHE A 38 12.71 2.50 -0.05
N ALA A 39 13.33 2.28 1.11
CA ALA A 39 12.80 1.38 2.13
C ALA A 39 11.44 1.85 2.67
N ALA A 40 11.28 3.15 2.93
CA ALA A 40 10.03 3.73 3.38
C ALA A 40 8.92 3.57 2.33
N ALA A 41 9.22 3.89 1.07
CA ALA A 41 8.29 3.70 -0.05
C ALA A 41 7.87 2.23 -0.20
N ALA A 42 8.82 1.29 -0.18
CA ALA A 42 8.54 -0.14 -0.26
C ALA A 42 7.68 -0.63 0.92
N LEU A 43 7.96 -0.15 2.13
CA LEU A 43 7.15 -0.46 3.32
C LEU A 43 5.74 0.11 3.21
N THR A 44 5.58 1.35 2.74
CA THR A 44 4.27 1.97 2.51
C THR A 44 3.44 1.11 1.56
N VAL A 45 4.00 0.74 0.40
CA VAL A 45 3.31 -0.12 -0.58
C VAL A 45 2.97 -1.49 0.02
N ALA A 46 3.90 -2.11 0.76
CA ALA A 46 3.67 -3.41 1.37
C ALA A 46 2.53 -3.37 2.41
N VAL A 47 2.51 -2.34 3.26
CA VAL A 47 1.48 -2.16 4.30
C VAL A 47 0.11 -1.91 3.68
N THR A 48 -0.01 -0.99 2.72
CA THR A 48 -1.30 -0.70 2.08
C THR A 48 -1.82 -1.88 1.26
N THR A 49 -0.93 -2.64 0.61
CA THR A 49 -1.30 -3.87 -0.11
C THR A 49 -1.82 -4.93 0.86
N ARG A 50 -1.16 -5.12 2.02
CA ARG A 50 -1.61 -6.03 3.07
C ARG A 50 -2.97 -5.63 3.64
N LEU A 51 -3.21 -4.34 3.82
CA LEU A 51 -4.52 -3.82 4.25
C LEU A 51 -5.60 -4.08 3.19
N GLY A 52 -5.31 -3.81 1.92
CA GLY A 52 -6.22 -4.10 0.81
C GLY A 52 -6.63 -5.58 0.72
N LEU A 53 -5.66 -6.49 0.91
CA LEU A 53 -5.90 -7.93 1.04
C LEU A 53 -6.80 -8.27 2.23
N SER A 54 -6.49 -7.74 3.41
CA SER A 54 -7.25 -8.00 4.64
C SER A 54 -8.70 -7.52 4.52
N MET A 55 -8.91 -6.33 3.94
CA MET A 55 -10.23 -5.77 3.68
C MET A 55 -11.00 -6.62 2.68
N ALA A 56 -10.38 -7.03 1.57
CA ALA A 56 -11.04 -7.91 0.59
C ALA A 56 -11.39 -9.28 1.17
N ALA A 57 -10.54 -9.86 2.02
CA ALA A 57 -10.83 -11.10 2.73
C ALA A 57 -12.02 -10.94 3.69
N SER A 58 -12.08 -9.82 4.44
CA SER A 58 -13.19 -9.51 5.33
C SER A 58 -14.50 -9.31 4.58
N LEU A 59 -14.47 -8.55 3.47
CA LEU A 59 -15.63 -8.31 2.62
C LEU A 59 -16.13 -9.61 1.99
N SER A 60 -15.21 -10.47 1.53
CA SER A 60 -15.56 -11.79 0.99
C SER A 60 -16.29 -12.66 2.02
N ARG A 61 -15.86 -12.64 3.28
CA ARG A 61 -16.54 -13.35 4.37
C ARG A 61 -17.94 -12.79 4.65
N LYS A 62 -18.10 -11.47 4.63
CA LYS A 62 -19.42 -10.83 4.84
C LYS A 62 -20.40 -11.07 3.70
N LEU A 63 -19.92 -11.15 2.47
CA LEU A 63 -20.75 -11.41 1.28
C LEU A 63 -21.09 -12.90 1.10
N ALA A 64 -20.38 -13.79 1.81
CA ALA A 64 -20.63 -15.23 1.81
C ALA A 64 -21.50 -15.70 2.99
N ALA A 65 -21.87 -14.79 3.90
CA ALA A 65 -22.79 -14.99 5.01
C ALA A 65 -24.18 -14.48 4.63
#